data_AF-A0A0N8K5K6-F1
#
_entry.id   AF-A0A0N8K5K6-F1
#
_cell.length_a   1.000
_cell.length_b   1.000
_cell.length_c   1.000
_cell.angle_alpha   90.00
_cell.angle_beta   90.00
_cell.angle_gamma   90.00
#
_symmetry.space_group_name_H-M   'P 1'
#
loop_
_entity.id
_entity.type
_entity.pdbx_description
1 polymer ?
#
loop_
_entity_poly.entity_id
_entity_poly.type
_entity_poly.pdbx_seq_one_letter_code
_entity_poly.pdbx_strand_id
1 'polypeptide(L)'
;MSDAFEDGCRFRVQNVIDDFSRECLAAVVDTSVGGARVARELDRIAAWRDDYNHRRPPSRLDGFTPREYYQRSEEDQNLAFVAQIG
;
A
#
# COMPACT_ATOMS: atom_id res chain seq x y z
N MET A 1 32.25 -12.52 -3.84
CA MET A 1 30.88 -12.55 -4.39
C MET A 1 30.48 -11.09 -4.59
N SER A 2 30.35 -10.63 -5.84
CA SER A 2 30.16 -9.21 -6.16
C SER A 2 28.83 -9.04 -6.88
N ASP A 3 27.97 -8.17 -6.35
CA ASP A 3 26.70 -7.75 -6.94
C ASP A 3 26.93 -6.73 -8.08
N ALA A 4 27.80 -7.10 -9.02
CA ALA A 4 28.14 -6.30 -10.19
C ALA A 4 27.96 -7.14 -11.45
N PHE A 5 27.40 -6.51 -12.49
CA PHE A 5 27.31 -7.10 -13.82
C PHE A 5 28.70 -7.18 -14.48
N GLU A 6 28.84 -7.96 -15.57
CA GLU A 6 30.12 -8.17 -16.28
C GLU A 6 30.77 -6.87 -16.81
N ASP A 7 29.97 -5.80 -16.98
CA ASP A 7 30.40 -4.45 -17.35
C ASP A 7 30.91 -3.60 -16.16
N GLY A 8 30.93 -4.16 -14.95
CA GLY A 8 31.33 -3.48 -13.72
C GLY A 8 30.23 -2.58 -13.12
N CYS A 9 29.05 -2.52 -13.75
CA CYS A 9 27.93 -1.76 -13.22
C CYS A 9 27.35 -2.44 -11.98
N ARG A 10 27.06 -1.66 -10.93
CA ARG A 10 26.42 -2.17 -9.72
C ARG A 10 24.92 -1.97 -9.81
N PHE A 11 24.14 -2.98 -9.45
CA PHE A 11 22.71 -2.80 -9.24
C PHE A 11 22.43 -2.30 -7.82
N ARG A 12 21.30 -1.62 -7.67
CA ARG A 12 20.75 -1.14 -6.40
C ARG A 12 19.31 -1.60 -6.32
N VAL A 13 18.85 -1.85 -5.11
CA VAL A 13 17.46 -2.18 -4.82
C VAL A 13 16.87 -1.07 -3.98
N GLN A 14 15.89 -0.35 -4.53
CA GLN A 14 15.08 0.63 -3.79
C GLN A 14 13.85 -0.10 -3.23
N ASN A 15 13.80 -0.23 -1.92
CA ASN A 15 12.63 -0.78 -1.23
C ASN A 15 11.71 0.35 -0.78
N VAL A 16 10.41 0.19 -1.05
CA VAL A 16 9.35 1.04 -0.50
C VAL A 16 8.67 0.24 0.61
N ILE A 17 8.81 0.71 1.85
CA ILE A 17 8.25 0.06 3.03
C ILE A 17 7.11 0.93 3.55
N ASP A 18 5.99 0.30 3.91
CA ASP A 18 4.93 0.97 4.65
C ASP A 18 5.32 1.11 6.13
N ASP A 19 5.28 2.32 6.68
CA ASP A 19 5.78 2.56 8.04
C ASP A 19 4.89 1.92 9.12
N PHE A 20 3.57 1.89 8.89
CA PHE A 20 2.60 1.35 9.84
C PHE A 20 2.64 -0.18 9.90
N SER A 21 2.53 -0.86 8.76
CA SER A 21 2.51 -2.32 8.68
C SER A 21 3.90 -2.96 8.66
N ARG A 22 4.95 -2.18 8.39
CA ARG A 22 6.33 -2.64 8.13
C ARG A 22 6.45 -3.60 6.94
N GLU A 23 5.45 -3.62 6.05
CA GLU A 23 5.44 -4.45 4.85
C GLU A 23 6.19 -3.78 3.69
N CYS A 24 6.84 -4.60 2.85
CA CYS A 24 7.49 -4.13 1.63
C CYS A 24 6.45 -4.01 0.51
N LEU A 25 6.14 -2.79 0.10
CA LEU A 25 5.18 -2.49 -0.97
C LEU A 25 5.77 -2.64 -2.37
N ALA A 26 7.07 -2.37 -2.52
CA ALA A 26 7.79 -2.53 -3.78
C ALA A 26 9.29 -2.69 -3.56
N ALA A 27 9.93 -3.50 -4.39
CA ALA A 27 11.37 -3.60 -4.52
C ALA A 27 11.76 -3.33 -5.98
N VAL A 28 12.43 -2.21 -6.23
CA VAL A 28 12.80 -1.76 -7.58
C VAL A 28 14.29 -1.96 -7.75
N VAL A 29 14.67 -2.85 -8.66
CA VAL A 29 16.07 -3.11 -9.02
C VAL A 29 16.46 -2.20 -10.19
N ASP A 30 17.50 -1.38 -10.00
CA ASP A 30 18.03 -0.51 -11.06
C ASP A 30 19.52 -0.24 -10.85
N THR A 31 20.26 0.09 -11.90
CA THR A 31 21.68 0.49 -11.79
C THR A 31 21.81 1.91 -11.25
N SER A 32 20.79 2.74 -11.49
CA SER A 32 20.62 4.05 -10.86
C SER A 32 19.14 4.31 -10.58
N VAL A 33 18.83 4.84 -9.40
CA VAL A 33 17.45 5.17 -9.03
C VAL A 33 17.32 6.69 -9.01
N GLY A 34 17.05 7.26 -10.19
CA GLY A 34 16.79 8.70 -10.33
C GLY A 34 15.39 9.08 -9.84
N GLY A 35 15.19 10.35 -9.47
CA GLY A 35 13.91 10.83 -8.92
C GLY A 35 12.70 10.56 -9.83
N ALA A 36 12.86 10.62 -11.15
CA ALA A 36 11.81 10.27 -12.10
C ALA A 36 11.40 8.78 -12.02
N ARG A 37 12.36 7.88 -11.77
CA ARG A 37 12.07 6.46 -11.57
C ARG A 37 11.32 6.26 -10.26
N VAL A 38 11.77 6.92 -9.18
CA VAL A 38 11.10 6.88 -7.88
C VAL A 38 9.66 7.33 -7.99
N ALA A 39 9.41 8.50 -8.59
CA ALA A 39 8.07 9.06 -8.76
C ALA A 39 7.12 8.07 -9.47
N ARG A 40 7.56 7.48 -10.59
CA ARG A 40 6.75 6.51 -11.33
C ARG A 40 6.36 5.28 -10.53
N GLU A 41 7.29 4.75 -9.71
CA GLU A 41 6.98 3.57 -8.90
C GLU A 41 6.07 3.93 -7.72
N LEU A 42 6.23 5.12 -7.14
CA LEU A 42 5.30 5.64 -6.13
C LEU A 42 3.89 5.86 -6.69
N ASP A 43 3.76 6.38 -7.91
CA ASP A 43 2.45 6.56 -8.57
C ASP A 43 1.72 5.22 -8.75
N ARG A 44 2.47 4.16 -9.11
CA ARG A 44 1.91 2.80 -9.22
C ARG A 44 1.41 2.27 -7.89
N ILE A 45 2.19 2.46 -6.82
CA ILE A 45 1.81 2.06 -5.47
C ILE A 45 0.56 2.82 -5.01
N ALA A 46 0.50 4.13 -5.26
CA ALA A 46 -0.64 4.96 -4.92
C ALA A 46 -1.92 4.50 -5.65
N ALA A 47 -1.82 4.23 -6.95
CA ALA A 47 -2.94 3.71 -7.74
C ALA A 47 -3.43 2.34 -7.24
N TRP A 48 -2.50 1.44 -6.89
CA TRP A 48 -2.85 0.15 -6.29
C TRP A 48 -3.54 0.31 -4.92
N ARG A 49 -3.06 1.23 -4.08
CA ARG A 49 -3.67 1.53 -2.78
C ARG A 49 -5.08 2.09 -2.92
N ASP A 50 -5.31 2.99 -3.88
CA ASP A 50 -6.65 3.51 -4.18
C ASP A 50 -7.60 2.37 -4.56
N ASP A 51 -7.18 1.51 -5.49
CA ASP A 51 -7.97 0.36 -5.93
C ASP A 51 -8.28 -0.60 -4.77
N TYR A 52 -7.28 -0.98 -3.97
CA TYR A 52 -7.48 -1.86 -2.82
C TYR A 52 -8.43 -1.27 -1.77
N ASN A 53 -8.27 0.02 -1.45
CA ASN A 53 -9.06 0.67 -0.40
C ASN A 53 -10.50 0.97 -0.82
N HIS A 54 -10.75 1.20 -2.11
CA HIS A 54 -12.03 1.72 -2.60
C HIS A 54 -12.77 0.84 -3.59
N ARG A 55 -12.10 -0.11 -4.25
CA ARG A 55 -12.67 -0.82 -5.41
C ARG A 55 -12.56 -2.33 -5.29
N ARG A 56 -11.55 -2.83 -4.60
CA ARG A 56 -11.24 -4.26 -4.53
C ARG A 56 -11.43 -4.82 -3.13
N PRO A 57 -12.60 -5.40 -2.83
CA PRO A 57 -12.85 -5.96 -1.51
C PRO A 57 -12.01 -7.21 -1.23
N PRO A 58 -11.24 -7.26 -0.14
CA PRO A 58 -10.57 -8.48 0.30
C PRO A 58 -11.59 -9.47 0.87
N SER A 59 -11.38 -10.77 0.64
CA SER A 59 -12.28 -11.84 1.08
C SER A 59 -12.50 -11.90 2.60
N ARG A 60 -11.56 -11.36 3.39
CA ARG A 60 -11.66 -11.29 4.86
C ARG A 60 -12.69 -10.27 5.36
N LEU A 61 -13.08 -9.32 4.51
CA LEU A 61 -14.04 -8.27 4.85
C LEU A 61 -15.43 -8.56 4.26
N ASP A 62 -15.79 -9.84 4.07
CA ASP A 62 -17.12 -10.26 3.58
C ASP A 62 -17.58 -9.58 2.27
N GLY A 63 -16.63 -9.22 1.41
CA GLY A 63 -16.91 -8.52 0.16
C GLY A 63 -16.99 -6.99 0.27
N PHE A 64 -16.69 -6.42 1.43
CA PHE A 64 -16.51 -4.97 1.62
C PHE A 64 -15.08 -4.55 1.35
N THR A 65 -14.94 -3.35 0.78
CA THR A 65 -13.65 -2.67 0.74
C THR A 65 -13.26 -2.20 2.15
N PRO A 66 -11.96 -2.01 2.45
CA PRO A 66 -11.54 -1.46 3.72
C PRO A 66 -12.25 -0.16 4.08
N ARG A 67 -12.48 0.74 3.10
CA ARG A 67 -13.21 2.00 3.32
C ARG A 67 -14.64 1.77 3.80
N GLU A 68 -15.38 0.88 3.16
CA GLU A 68 -16.77 0.56 3.54
C GLU A 68 -16.85 -0.09 4.92
N TYR A 69 -15.89 -0.94 5.25
CA TYR A 69 -15.80 -1.55 6.58
C TYR A 69 -15.61 -0.50 7.69
N TYR A 70 -14.70 0.46 7.51
CA TYR A 70 -14.50 1.53 8.49
C TYR A 70 -15.75 2.40 8.65
N GLN A 71 -16.41 2.75 7.55
CA GLN A 71 -17.65 3.55 7.59
C GLN A 71 -18.77 2.84 8.34
N ARG A 72 -18.97 1.54 8.10
CA ARG A 72 -19.94 0.73 8.86
C ARG A 72 -19.61 0.66 10.33
N SER A 73 -18.34 0.48 10.70
CA SER A 73 -17.94 0.46 12.11
C SER A 73 -18.23 1.79 12.82
N GLU A 74 -18.08 2.93 12.14
CA GLU A 74 -18.44 4.24 12.71
C GLU A 74 -19.97 4.41 12.80
N GLU A 75 -20.71 3.97 11.78
CA GLU A 75 -22.18 3.97 11.80
C GLU A 75 -22.73 3.09 12.92
N ASP A 76 -22.21 1.87 13.10
CA ASP A 76 -22.59 0.94 14.15
C ASP A 76 -22.27 1.51 15.54
N GLN A 77 -21.12 2.16 15.71
CA GLN A 77 -20.77 2.84 16.97
C GLN A 77 -21.68 4.03 17.26
N ASN A 78 -21.99 4.85 16.23
CA ASN A 78 -22.91 5.97 16.36
C ASN A 78 -24.34 5.48 16.68
N LEU A 79 -24.79 4.39 16.05
CA LEU A 79 -26.09 3.78 16.31
C LEU A 79 -26.15 3.20 17.73
N ALA A 80 -25.10 2.51 18.17
CA ALA A 80 -24.99 1.99 19.53
C ALA A 80 -25.01 3.11 20.57
N PHE A 81 -24.33 4.23 20.30
CA PHE A 81 -24.37 5.42 21.15
C PHE A 81 -25.78 6.01 21.20
N VAL A 82 -26.44 6.23 20.06
CA VAL A 82 -27.82 6.77 19.99
C VAL A 82 -28.85 5.87 20.69
N ALA A 83 -28.68 4.55 20.63
CA ALA A 83 -29.55 3.60 21.32
C ALA A 83 -29.41 3.64 22.86
N GLN A 84 -28.31 4.17 23.39
CA GLN A 84 -28.05 4.30 24.83
C GLN A 84 -28.61 5.58 25.46
N ILE A 85 -29.02 6.55 24.63
CA ILE A 85 -29.53 7.87 25.05
C ILE A 85 -31.06 7.97 24.93
N GLY A 86 -31.73 6.91 24.45
CA GLY A 86 -33.18 6.81 24.29
C GLY A 86 -33.89 6.15 25.47
#